data_AF-A0A7S0FC70-F1
#
_entry.id   AF-A0A7S0FC70-F1
#
_cell.length_a   1.000
_cell.length_b   1.000
_cell.length_c   1.000
_cell.angle_alpha   90.00
_cell.angle_beta   90.00
_cell.angle_gamma   90.00
#
_symmetry.space_group_name_H-M   'P 1'
#
loop_
_entity.id
_entity.type
_entity.pdbx_description
1 polymer ?
#
loop_
_entity_poly.entity_id
_entity_poly.type
_entity_poly.pdbx_seq_one_letter_code
_entity_poly.pdbx_strand_id
1 'polypeptide(L)'
;LDEHHQPVHQGQVGQVAFAGALLPRSAYLNAPELNRAKFIPNPTGWVCKAVRDPVRQKEALLVGDQAYLREDGKLVVCGRMDDMVKVHGSRVDTKEVEEAMRRACSRLVTECLVVPAQRRGDTVLAAYWQPTDAAKALAISPQEQEGEAEVDLWEEIYNEAYAKHDAETMKQDFAAMTAEDMITNWSAYISSYTGVLWPRPVIEYWVNATVDRFLDHGPRRILEHGCGNGMLLYRAALQPAVEEVWGCDLSGQAVAYLEQVKHAPQFQPIASKMRVLHRPADNFDGVPQNHFDLIVMSAMIMYF
;
A
#
# COMPACT_ATOMS: atom_id res chain seq x y z
N LEU A 1 -14.07 -14.34 40.78
CA LEU A 1 -12.81 -14.96 41.24
C LEU A 1 -11.65 -14.12 40.77
N ASP A 2 -10.57 -14.02 41.54
CA ASP A 2 -9.32 -13.38 41.14
C ASP A 2 -8.44 -14.35 40.30
N GLU A 3 -7.22 -13.92 40.00
CA GLU A 3 -6.21 -14.70 39.25
C GLU A 3 -5.74 -15.98 39.97
N HIS A 4 -5.99 -16.09 41.28
CA HIS A 4 -5.70 -17.26 42.10
C HIS A 4 -6.95 -18.11 42.36
N HIS A 5 -8.01 -17.88 41.60
CA HIS A 5 -9.31 -18.53 41.72
C HIS A 5 -9.98 -18.35 43.09
N GLN A 6 -9.66 -17.28 43.83
CA GLN A 6 -10.30 -16.97 45.11
C GLN A 6 -11.50 -16.04 44.93
N PRO A 7 -12.53 -16.09 45.80
CA PRO A 7 -13.63 -15.14 45.78
C PRO A 7 -13.12 -13.71 45.96
N VAL A 8 -13.59 -12.79 45.11
CA VAL A 8 -13.29 -11.36 45.21
C VAL A 8 -14.30 -10.67 46.12
N HIS A 9 -13.94 -9.52 46.68
CA HIS A 9 -14.89 -8.72 47.46
C HIS A 9 -15.97 -8.10 46.57
N GLN A 10 -17.09 -7.75 47.20
CA GLN A 10 -18.16 -7.01 46.55
C GLN A 10 -17.62 -5.72 45.91
N GLY A 11 -18.10 -5.36 44.71
CA GLY A 11 -17.61 -4.23 43.93
C GLY A 11 -16.32 -4.46 43.14
N GLN A 12 -15.56 -5.53 43.43
CA GLN A 12 -14.36 -5.86 42.66
C GLN A 12 -14.69 -6.69 41.42
N VAL A 13 -14.06 -6.36 40.30
CA VAL A 13 -14.17 -7.14 39.06
C VAL A 13 -13.39 -8.43 39.23
N GLY A 14 -14.02 -9.54 38.90
CA GLY A 14 -13.37 -10.84 38.81
C GLY A 14 -14.02 -11.72 37.74
N GLN A 15 -13.44 -12.88 37.52
CA GLN A 15 -13.98 -13.86 36.58
C GLN A 15 -15.19 -14.60 37.19
N VAL A 16 -16.22 -14.82 36.39
CA VAL A 16 -17.43 -15.55 36.78
C VAL A 16 -17.19 -17.06 36.70
N ALA A 17 -17.64 -17.76 37.73
CA ALA A 17 -17.68 -19.22 37.78
C ALA A 17 -19.07 -19.69 38.22
N PHE A 18 -19.58 -20.76 37.60
CA PHE A 18 -20.84 -21.39 37.99
C PHE A 18 -20.58 -22.70 38.72
N ALA A 19 -21.30 -22.94 39.81
CA ALA A 19 -21.24 -24.19 40.56
C ALA A 19 -22.64 -24.77 40.74
N GLY A 20 -22.71 -26.07 41.07
CA GLY A 20 -23.95 -26.75 41.42
C GLY A 20 -24.79 -27.19 40.23
N ALA A 21 -26.11 -27.16 40.38
CA ALA A 21 -27.04 -27.84 39.45
C ALA A 21 -27.05 -27.28 38.01
N LEU A 22 -26.47 -26.10 37.79
CA LEU A 22 -26.33 -25.49 36.46
C LEU A 22 -25.07 -25.94 35.71
N LEU A 23 -24.19 -26.72 36.36
CA LEU A 23 -23.09 -27.37 35.65
C LEU A 23 -23.66 -28.32 34.58
N PRO A 24 -23.02 -28.41 33.40
CA PRO A 24 -23.43 -29.35 32.37
C PRO A 24 -23.37 -30.79 32.91
N ARG A 25 -24.13 -31.72 32.33
CA ARG A 25 -24.08 -33.14 32.73
C ARG A 25 -22.76 -33.81 32.35
N SER A 26 -22.22 -33.42 31.19
CA SER A 26 -20.94 -33.90 30.67
C SER A 26 -19.98 -32.72 30.52
N ALA A 27 -18.68 -33.01 30.52
CA ALA A 27 -17.66 -32.01 30.25
C ALA A 27 -17.46 -31.86 28.74
N TYR A 28 -16.50 -31.05 28.29
CA TYR A 28 -16.16 -30.96 26.87
C TYR A 28 -15.67 -32.33 26.36
N LEU A 29 -16.32 -32.84 25.32
CA LEU A 29 -16.03 -34.14 24.74
C LEU A 29 -14.64 -34.11 24.07
N ASN A 30 -13.82 -35.14 24.31
CA ASN A 30 -12.47 -35.28 23.73
C ASN A 30 -11.52 -34.10 23.98
N ALA A 31 -11.75 -33.30 25.03
CA ALA A 31 -10.95 -32.11 25.33
C ALA A 31 -10.45 -32.10 26.79
N PRO A 32 -9.58 -33.06 27.19
CA PRO A 32 -9.13 -33.18 28.58
C PRO A 32 -8.40 -31.94 29.10
N GLU A 33 -7.58 -31.27 28.28
CA GLU A 33 -6.89 -30.03 28.66
C GLU A 33 -7.89 -28.89 28.94
N LEU A 34 -8.86 -28.70 28.04
CA LEU A 34 -9.90 -27.69 28.21
C LEU A 34 -10.75 -27.97 29.45
N ASN A 35 -11.05 -29.24 29.71
CA ASN A 35 -11.77 -29.63 30.92
C ASN A 35 -10.99 -29.26 32.18
N ARG A 36 -9.69 -29.56 32.25
CA ARG A 36 -8.84 -29.18 33.40
C ARG A 36 -8.72 -27.67 33.56
N ALA A 37 -8.70 -26.91 32.46
CA ALA A 37 -8.60 -25.46 32.51
C ALA A 37 -9.93 -24.78 32.91
N LYS A 38 -11.09 -25.35 32.55
CA LYS A 38 -12.40 -24.73 32.77
C LYS A 38 -13.12 -25.22 34.03
N PHE A 39 -12.93 -26.48 34.43
CA PHE A 39 -13.52 -27.06 35.64
C PHE A 39 -12.50 -27.04 36.76
N ILE A 40 -12.72 -26.18 37.76
CA ILE A 40 -11.83 -25.99 38.90
C ILE A 40 -12.51 -26.48 40.20
N PRO A 41 -11.75 -26.81 41.26
CA PRO A 41 -12.34 -27.00 42.59
C PRO A 41 -13.11 -25.75 43.03
N ASN A 42 -14.32 -25.93 43.59
CA ASN A 42 -15.12 -24.82 44.07
C ASN A 42 -14.41 -24.14 45.27
N PRO A 43 -13.96 -22.89 45.13
CA PRO A 43 -13.12 -22.23 46.14
C PRO A 43 -13.89 -21.87 47.42
N THR A 44 -15.23 -21.89 47.38
CA THR A 44 -16.07 -21.63 48.56
C THR A 44 -16.23 -22.84 49.48
N GLY A 45 -15.79 -24.03 49.05
CA GLY A 45 -16.04 -25.29 49.74
C GLY A 45 -17.51 -25.75 49.72
N TRP A 46 -18.41 -25.00 49.06
CA TRP A 46 -19.83 -25.35 48.96
C TRP A 46 -20.04 -26.62 48.12
N VAL A 47 -20.92 -27.49 48.60
CA VAL A 47 -21.26 -28.78 47.95
C VAL A 47 -22.74 -28.81 47.58
N CYS A 48 -23.03 -28.96 46.28
CA CYS A 48 -24.40 -29.01 45.80
C CYS A 48 -24.98 -30.43 45.86
N LYS A 49 -25.80 -30.72 46.89
CA LYS A 49 -26.44 -32.04 47.08
C LYS A 49 -27.40 -32.46 45.95
N ALA A 50 -27.84 -31.52 45.10
CA ALA A 50 -28.68 -31.83 43.95
C ALA A 50 -27.90 -32.46 42.77
N VAL A 51 -26.57 -32.28 42.74
CA VAL A 51 -25.69 -32.90 41.75
C VAL A 51 -25.32 -34.30 42.23
N ARG A 52 -25.66 -35.34 41.44
CA ARG A 52 -25.41 -36.75 41.81
C ARG A 52 -23.96 -37.18 41.62
N ASP A 53 -23.24 -36.53 40.71
CA ASP A 53 -21.83 -36.81 40.43
C ASP A 53 -20.97 -36.29 41.60
N PRO A 54 -20.26 -37.17 42.33
CA PRO A 54 -19.50 -36.79 43.52
C PRO A 54 -18.32 -35.84 43.24
N VAL A 55 -17.83 -35.80 42.00
CA VAL A 55 -16.77 -34.89 41.57
C VAL A 55 -17.39 -33.54 41.28
N ARG A 56 -18.40 -33.48 40.40
CA ARG A 56 -19.03 -32.21 39.97
C ARG A 56 -19.71 -31.43 41.10
N GLN A 57 -20.21 -32.11 42.14
CA GLN A 57 -20.82 -31.41 43.28
C GLN A 57 -19.83 -30.47 44.01
N LYS A 58 -18.51 -30.65 43.80
CA LYS A 58 -17.42 -29.84 44.39
C LYS A 58 -16.68 -28.98 43.36
N GLU A 59 -17.16 -28.89 42.13
CA GLU A 59 -16.51 -28.13 41.06
C GLU A 59 -17.22 -26.80 40.78
N ALA A 60 -16.49 -25.90 40.15
CA ALA A 60 -17.01 -24.69 39.51
C ALA A 60 -16.49 -24.61 38.07
N LEU A 61 -17.35 -24.16 37.15
CA LEU A 61 -17.03 -23.95 35.74
C LEU A 61 -16.73 -22.47 35.49
N LEU A 62 -15.53 -22.19 35.02
CA LEU A 62 -15.11 -20.87 34.54
C LEU A 62 -15.77 -20.54 33.21
N VAL A 63 -16.68 -19.56 33.18
CA VAL A 63 -17.46 -19.24 31.95
C VAL A 63 -16.80 -18.19 31.05
N GLY A 64 -15.76 -17.53 31.55
CA GLY A 64 -14.95 -16.54 30.84
C GLY A 64 -15.56 -15.13 30.83
N ASP A 65 -16.70 -14.91 31.49
CA ASP A 65 -17.23 -13.56 31.71
C ASP A 65 -16.49 -12.87 32.86
N GLN A 66 -16.23 -11.57 32.71
CA GLN A 66 -15.77 -10.70 33.80
C GLN A 66 -16.96 -9.95 34.37
N ALA A 67 -17.09 -9.92 35.69
CA ALA A 67 -18.18 -9.24 36.36
C ALA A 67 -17.81 -8.79 37.77
N TYR A 68 -18.62 -7.88 38.34
CA TYR A 68 -18.58 -7.55 39.77
C TYR A 68 -19.97 -7.66 40.39
N LEU A 69 -20.02 -7.85 41.70
CA LEU A 69 -21.27 -7.88 42.47
C LEU A 69 -21.57 -6.48 43.03
N ARG A 70 -22.76 -5.96 42.75
CA ARG A 70 -23.27 -4.71 43.32
C ARG A 70 -23.76 -4.89 44.76
N GLU A 71 -23.95 -3.78 45.47
CA GLU A 71 -24.54 -3.74 46.81
C GLU A 71 -25.95 -4.33 46.89
N ASP A 72 -26.73 -4.25 45.82
CA ASP A 72 -28.06 -4.85 45.72
C ASP A 72 -28.03 -6.36 45.40
N GLY A 73 -26.84 -6.97 45.39
CA GLY A 73 -26.64 -8.39 45.09
C GLY A 73 -26.73 -8.75 43.61
N LYS A 74 -26.85 -7.77 42.71
CA LYS A 74 -26.86 -8.04 41.26
C LYS A 74 -25.45 -8.17 40.70
N LEU A 75 -25.27 -9.14 39.80
CA LEU A 75 -24.03 -9.33 39.06
C LEU A 75 -24.04 -8.43 37.81
N VAL A 76 -23.03 -7.59 37.64
CA VAL A 76 -22.84 -6.74 36.46
C VAL A 76 -21.71 -7.30 35.62
N VAL A 77 -22.02 -7.73 34.39
CA VAL A 77 -21.02 -8.22 33.43
C VAL A 77 -20.34 -7.03 32.76
N CYS A 78 -19.01 -7.02 32.77
CA CYS A 78 -18.17 -5.92 32.28
C CYS A 78 -17.36 -6.27 31.03
N GLY A 79 -17.32 -7.55 30.65
CA GLY A 79 -16.52 -7.99 29.52
C GLY A 79 -16.26 -9.49 29.56
N ARG A 80 -15.23 -9.91 28.83
CA ARG A 80 -14.80 -11.29 28.71
C ARG A 80 -13.30 -11.41 28.89
N MET A 81 -12.89 -12.56 29.40
CA MET A 81 -11.48 -12.96 29.54
C MET A 81 -10.87 -13.51 28.24
N ASP A 82 -11.71 -13.79 27.23
CA ASP A 82 -11.33 -14.43 25.98
C ASP A 82 -11.89 -13.65 24.78
N ASP A 83 -11.50 -14.07 23.57
CA ASP A 83 -11.86 -13.40 22.31
C ASP A 83 -13.28 -13.74 21.79
N MET A 84 -14.11 -14.41 22.60
CA MET A 84 -15.46 -14.74 22.16
C MET A 84 -16.35 -13.52 22.11
N VAL A 85 -17.15 -13.42 21.05
CA VAL A 85 -18.09 -12.33 20.81
C VAL A 85 -19.49 -12.84 20.53
N LYS A 86 -20.48 -11.95 20.65
CA LYS A 86 -21.85 -12.22 20.21
C LYS A 86 -22.14 -11.41 18.95
N VAL A 87 -22.45 -12.12 17.87
CA VAL A 87 -22.82 -11.54 16.58
C VAL A 87 -24.22 -12.02 16.25
N HIS A 88 -25.19 -11.11 16.20
CA HIS A 88 -26.61 -11.42 15.93
C HIS A 88 -27.18 -12.58 16.79
N GLY A 89 -26.78 -12.65 18.07
CA GLY A 89 -27.21 -13.70 19.01
C GLY A 89 -26.36 -14.98 19.00
N SER A 90 -25.54 -15.18 17.97
CA SER A 90 -24.60 -16.30 17.88
C SER A 90 -23.33 -16.02 18.68
N ARG A 91 -22.84 -17.02 19.40
CA ARG A 91 -21.55 -16.97 20.10
C ARG A 91 -20.46 -17.43 19.13
N VAL A 92 -19.50 -16.55 18.86
CA VAL A 92 -18.42 -16.79 17.90
C VAL A 92 -17.10 -16.65 18.61
N ASP A 93 -16.21 -17.62 18.43
CA ASP A 93 -14.78 -17.49 18.77
C ASP A 93 -14.05 -16.92 17.56
N THR A 94 -13.47 -15.72 17.69
CA THR A 94 -12.78 -15.10 16.55
C THR A 94 -11.55 -15.89 16.13
N LYS A 95 -10.91 -16.65 17.04
CA LYS A 95 -9.77 -17.52 16.71
C LYS A 95 -10.15 -18.67 15.80
N GLU A 96 -11.38 -19.19 15.92
CA GLU A 96 -11.90 -20.20 15.00
C GLU A 96 -12.04 -19.64 13.58
N VAL A 97 -12.52 -18.39 13.46
CA VAL A 97 -12.65 -17.71 12.16
C VAL A 97 -11.28 -17.40 11.56
N GLU A 98 -10.33 -16.90 12.35
CA GLU A 98 -8.95 -16.66 11.89
C GLU A 98 -8.31 -17.94 11.36
N GLU A 99 -8.46 -19.06 12.08
CA GLU A 99 -7.90 -20.35 11.68
C GLU A 99 -8.59 -20.93 10.44
N ALA A 100 -9.91 -20.78 10.35
CA ALA A 100 -10.66 -21.16 9.16
C ALA A 100 -10.20 -20.36 7.92
N MET A 101 -9.98 -19.05 8.07
CA MET A 101 -9.42 -18.19 7.03
C MET A 101 -8.03 -18.64 6.60
N ARG A 102 -7.11 -18.86 7.56
CA ARG A 102 -5.75 -19.37 7.28
C ARG A 102 -5.77 -20.68 6.50
N ARG A 103 -6.66 -21.62 6.85
CA ARG A 103 -6.76 -22.91 6.16
C ARG A 103 -7.41 -22.80 4.78
N ALA A 104 -8.60 -22.23 4.71
CA ALA A 104 -9.39 -22.16 3.49
C ALA A 104 -8.75 -21.25 2.42
N CYS A 105 -8.06 -20.19 2.86
CA CYS A 105 -7.39 -19.23 2.00
C CYS A 105 -5.87 -19.31 2.11
N SER A 106 -5.30 -20.48 2.42
CA SER A 106 -3.85 -20.68 2.64
C SER A 106 -2.94 -20.24 1.49
N ARG A 107 -3.45 -20.17 0.25
CA ARG A 107 -2.70 -19.63 -0.89
C ARG A 107 -2.60 -18.10 -0.87
N LEU A 108 -3.55 -17.45 -0.21
CA LEU A 108 -3.68 -16.00 -0.15
C LEU A 108 -3.23 -15.44 1.20
N VAL A 109 -3.55 -16.09 2.32
CA VAL A 109 -3.42 -15.53 3.67
C VAL A 109 -2.27 -16.21 4.43
N THR A 110 -1.32 -15.44 4.95
CA THR A 110 -0.34 -15.91 5.95
C THR A 110 -0.85 -15.72 7.36
N GLU A 111 -1.21 -14.47 7.70
CA GLU A 111 -1.70 -14.08 9.00
C GLU A 111 -3.10 -13.50 8.91
N CYS A 112 -3.91 -13.74 9.94
CA CYS A 112 -5.27 -13.21 10.03
C CYS A 112 -5.60 -12.82 11.47
N LEU A 113 -6.21 -11.64 11.62
CA LEU A 113 -6.79 -11.11 12.84
C LEU A 113 -8.27 -10.81 12.60
N VAL A 114 -9.15 -11.37 13.44
CA VAL A 114 -10.59 -11.13 13.35
C VAL A 114 -11.04 -10.38 14.60
N VAL A 115 -11.67 -9.22 14.39
CA VAL A 115 -12.18 -8.37 15.47
C VAL A 115 -13.66 -8.07 15.28
N PRO A 116 -14.44 -7.90 16.36
CA PRO A 116 -15.77 -7.32 16.25
C PRO A 116 -15.67 -5.86 15.80
N ALA A 117 -16.53 -5.45 14.88
CA ALA A 117 -16.66 -4.09 14.38
C ALA A 117 -18.13 -3.67 14.37
N GLN A 118 -18.38 -2.37 14.23
CA GLN A 118 -19.72 -1.81 14.08
C GLN A 118 -19.91 -1.32 12.66
N ARG A 119 -20.96 -1.80 11.98
CA ARG A 119 -21.31 -1.35 10.64
C ARG A 119 -22.80 -1.03 10.60
N ARG A 120 -23.12 0.25 10.40
CA ARG A 120 -24.50 0.78 10.38
C ARG A 120 -25.31 0.44 11.64
N GLY A 121 -24.64 0.34 12.80
CA GLY A 121 -25.26 0.00 14.07
C GLY A 121 -25.33 -1.49 14.40
N ASP A 122 -24.93 -2.37 13.47
CA ASP A 122 -24.87 -3.80 13.68
C ASP A 122 -23.44 -4.27 14.01
N THR A 123 -23.33 -5.21 14.95
CA THR A 123 -22.08 -5.92 15.22
C THR A 123 -21.76 -6.87 14.07
N VAL A 124 -20.61 -6.68 13.44
CA VAL A 124 -20.06 -7.56 12.40
C VAL A 124 -18.67 -8.04 12.78
N LEU A 125 -18.12 -9.01 12.03
CA LEU A 125 -16.72 -9.38 12.12
C LEU A 125 -15.94 -8.70 11.00
N ALA A 126 -14.82 -8.07 11.33
CA ALA A 126 -13.86 -7.55 10.37
C ALA A 126 -12.60 -8.44 10.41
N ALA A 127 -12.17 -8.90 9.25
CA ALA A 127 -10.96 -9.71 9.10
C ALA A 127 -9.85 -8.86 8.44
N TYR A 128 -8.75 -8.69 9.16
CA TYR A 128 -7.51 -8.14 8.63
C TYR A 128 -6.56 -9.29 8.34
N TRP A 129 -5.90 -9.27 7.19
CA TRP A 129 -5.05 -10.39 6.78
C TRP A 129 -3.82 -9.91 6.01
N GLN A 130 -2.76 -10.71 6.08
CA GLN A 130 -1.53 -10.48 5.34
C GLN A 130 -1.47 -11.43 4.13
N PRO A 131 -1.17 -10.92 2.92
CA PRO A 131 -1.02 -11.78 1.76
C PRO A 131 0.25 -12.62 1.79
N THR A 132 0.20 -13.83 1.22
CA THR A 132 1.40 -14.65 0.94
C THR A 132 2.30 -13.96 -0.08
N ASP A 133 3.60 -14.25 -0.05
CA ASP A 133 4.53 -13.68 -1.03
C ASP A 133 4.23 -14.15 -2.45
N ALA A 134 3.73 -15.37 -2.63
CA ALA A 134 3.22 -15.85 -3.92
C ALA A 134 2.00 -15.05 -4.39
N ALA A 135 1.06 -14.72 -3.50
CA ALA A 135 -0.09 -13.89 -3.84
C ALA A 135 0.31 -12.44 -4.14
N LYS A 136 1.29 -11.88 -3.40
CA LYS A 136 1.88 -10.57 -3.72
C LYS A 136 2.54 -10.59 -5.09
N ALA A 137 3.34 -11.61 -5.38
CA ALA A 137 4.02 -11.76 -6.66
C ALA A 137 3.04 -11.91 -7.84
N LEU A 138 1.91 -12.62 -7.65
CA LEU A 138 0.84 -12.71 -8.64
C LEU A 138 0.06 -11.40 -8.82
N ALA A 139 -0.03 -10.57 -7.77
CA ALA A 139 -0.64 -9.25 -7.86
C ALA A 139 0.30 -8.21 -8.49
N ILE A 140 1.63 -8.45 -8.40
CA ILE A 140 2.68 -7.61 -8.99
C ILE A 140 3.06 -8.10 -10.39
N SER A 141 2.81 -9.37 -10.74
CA SER A 141 3.05 -9.86 -12.09
C SER A 141 2.14 -9.06 -13.02
N PRO A 142 2.69 -8.33 -14.00
CA PRO A 142 1.88 -7.77 -15.05
C PRO A 142 1.10 -8.95 -15.62
N GLN A 143 -0.22 -8.92 -15.57
CA GLN A 143 -0.94 -9.68 -16.58
C GLN A 143 -0.39 -9.09 -17.88
N GLU A 144 0.26 -9.86 -18.73
CA GLU A 144 0.97 -9.32 -19.92
C GLU A 144 0.05 -8.39 -20.75
N GLN A 145 -1.27 -8.60 -20.66
CA GLN A 145 -2.33 -7.74 -21.20
C GLN A 145 -2.61 -6.45 -20.41
N GLU A 146 -2.49 -6.43 -19.07
CA GLU A 146 -2.59 -5.20 -18.26
C GLU A 146 -1.32 -4.35 -18.35
N GLY A 147 -0.13 -4.94 -18.48
CA GLY A 147 1.12 -4.19 -18.64
C GLY A 147 1.20 -3.44 -19.98
N GLU A 148 0.84 -4.11 -21.09
CA GLU A 148 0.69 -3.43 -22.39
C GLU A 148 -0.43 -2.37 -22.34
N ALA A 149 -1.58 -2.69 -21.73
CA ALA A 149 -2.68 -1.72 -21.60
C ALA A 149 -2.34 -0.55 -20.66
N GLU A 150 -1.48 -0.72 -19.66
CA GLU A 150 -1.01 0.33 -18.77
C GLU A 150 -0.03 1.26 -19.49
N VAL A 151 0.89 0.72 -20.30
CA VAL A 151 1.77 1.53 -21.16
C VAL A 151 0.96 2.29 -22.21
N ASP A 152 -0.01 1.65 -22.86
CA ASP A 152 -0.92 2.29 -23.82
C ASP A 152 -1.74 3.42 -23.14
N LEU A 153 -2.25 3.17 -21.92
CA LEU A 153 -2.97 4.17 -21.13
C LEU A 153 -2.07 5.35 -20.76
N TRP A 154 -0.83 5.09 -20.35
CA TRP A 154 0.15 6.15 -20.08
C TRP A 154 0.48 6.92 -21.36
N GLU A 155 0.63 6.25 -22.52
CA GLU A 155 0.80 6.92 -23.80
C GLU A 155 -0.39 7.85 -24.10
N GLU A 156 -1.63 7.40 -23.92
CA GLU A 156 -2.83 8.22 -24.11
C GLU A 156 -2.86 9.43 -23.16
N ILE A 157 -2.59 9.22 -21.86
CA ILE A 157 -2.54 10.28 -20.84
C ILE A 157 -1.49 11.32 -21.21
N TYR A 158 -0.28 10.89 -21.58
CA TYR A 158 0.81 11.79 -21.94
C TYR A 158 0.55 12.49 -23.27
N ASN A 159 0.03 11.79 -24.28
CA ASN A 159 -0.39 12.41 -25.53
C ASN A 159 -1.47 13.48 -25.29
N GLU A 160 -2.42 13.27 -24.38
CA GLU A 160 -3.40 14.30 -24.04
C GLU A 160 -2.78 15.47 -23.24
N ALA A 161 -1.90 15.18 -22.29
CA ALA A 161 -1.22 16.19 -21.47
C ALA A 161 -0.29 17.08 -22.32
N TYR A 162 0.50 16.47 -23.21
CA TYR A 162 1.34 17.17 -24.17
C TYR A 162 0.48 17.92 -25.20
N ALA A 163 -0.59 17.33 -25.74
CA ALA A 163 -1.50 18.05 -26.66
C ALA A 163 -2.09 19.31 -26.04
N LYS A 164 -2.50 19.24 -24.77
CA LYS A 164 -3.05 20.39 -24.04
C LYS A 164 -1.98 21.45 -23.78
N HIS A 165 -0.80 21.04 -23.35
CA HIS A 165 0.33 21.93 -23.16
C HIS A 165 0.74 22.60 -24.48
N ASP A 166 0.96 21.82 -25.54
CA ASP A 166 1.34 22.29 -26.86
C ASP A 166 0.25 23.17 -27.48
N ALA A 167 -1.04 22.88 -27.28
CA ALA A 167 -2.12 23.75 -27.75
C ALA A 167 -2.17 25.10 -27.01
N GLU A 168 -1.67 25.20 -25.77
CA GLU A 168 -1.54 26.45 -25.04
C GLU A 168 -0.22 27.17 -25.36
N THR A 169 0.85 26.42 -25.54
CA THR A 169 2.20 26.89 -25.90
C THR A 169 2.26 27.36 -27.36
N MET A 170 1.63 26.66 -28.31
CA MET A 170 1.53 27.06 -29.72
C MET A 170 0.51 28.17 -29.99
N LYS A 171 -0.27 28.61 -28.98
CA LYS A 171 -1.01 29.89 -29.04
C LYS A 171 -0.08 31.09 -28.82
N GLN A 172 1.11 30.86 -28.27
CA GLN A 172 2.17 31.85 -28.21
C GLN A 172 2.96 31.82 -29.53
N ASP A 173 3.50 32.97 -29.94
CA ASP A 173 4.42 32.99 -31.07
C ASP A 173 5.65 32.16 -30.70
N PHE A 174 5.80 31.00 -31.34
CA PHE A 174 6.91 30.07 -31.11
C PHE A 174 8.27 30.78 -31.27
N ALA A 175 8.36 31.80 -32.12
CA ALA A 175 9.57 32.59 -32.29
C ALA A 175 9.85 33.55 -31.10
N ALA A 176 8.84 33.86 -30.28
CA ALA A 176 8.94 34.76 -29.13
C ALA A 176 9.17 34.04 -27.80
N MET A 177 9.12 32.70 -27.77
CA MET A 177 9.37 31.92 -26.56
C MET A 177 10.85 31.96 -26.13
N THR A 178 11.07 31.90 -24.82
CA THR A 178 12.42 31.69 -24.29
C THR A 178 12.86 30.24 -24.53
N ALA A 179 14.17 30.01 -24.62
CA ALA A 179 14.71 28.65 -24.74
C ALA A 179 14.21 27.73 -23.60
N GLU A 180 14.06 28.29 -22.40
CA GLU A 180 13.60 27.55 -21.22
C GLU A 180 12.13 27.15 -21.29
N ASP A 181 11.26 28.05 -21.75
CA ASP A 181 9.85 27.73 -21.94
C ASP A 181 9.63 26.72 -23.07
N MET A 182 10.58 26.59 -24.02
CA MET A 182 10.52 25.58 -25.08
C MET A 182 10.88 24.17 -24.61
N ILE A 183 11.70 24.01 -23.57
CA ILE A 183 12.20 22.69 -23.16
C ILE A 183 11.68 22.23 -21.80
N THR A 184 10.94 23.07 -21.09
CA THR A 184 10.45 22.78 -19.74
C THR A 184 8.93 22.91 -19.66
N ASN A 185 8.24 21.79 -19.40
CA ASN A 185 6.80 21.79 -19.12
C ASN A 185 6.54 22.19 -17.66
N TRP A 186 6.45 23.51 -17.42
CA TRP A 186 6.24 24.05 -16.07
C TRP A 186 4.94 23.60 -15.41
N SER A 187 3.90 23.27 -16.19
CA SER A 187 2.60 22.86 -15.67
C SER A 187 2.59 21.48 -15.00
N ALA A 188 3.63 20.65 -15.22
CA ALA A 188 3.72 19.30 -14.66
C ALA A 188 4.08 19.26 -13.16
N TYR A 189 4.53 20.39 -12.58
CA TYR A 189 5.13 20.41 -11.24
C TYR A 189 4.19 21.03 -10.20
N ILE A 190 3.22 20.26 -9.73
CA ILE A 190 2.26 20.66 -8.69
C ILE A 190 2.66 20.03 -7.34
N SER A 191 2.65 20.84 -6.27
CA SER A 191 2.88 20.35 -4.92
C SER A 191 1.72 19.50 -4.42
N SER A 192 1.97 18.23 -4.07
CA SER A 192 0.95 17.33 -3.49
C SER A 192 0.41 17.79 -2.14
N TYR A 193 1.11 18.68 -1.43
CA TYR A 193 0.68 19.25 -0.16
C TYR A 193 -0.27 20.45 -0.32
N THR A 194 -0.03 21.29 -1.33
CA THR A 194 -0.72 22.59 -1.46
C THR A 194 -1.62 22.68 -2.69
N GLY A 195 -1.43 21.81 -3.69
CA GLY A 195 -2.14 21.85 -4.97
C GLY A 195 -1.70 23.01 -5.88
N VAL A 196 -0.62 23.71 -5.55
CA VAL A 196 -0.11 24.87 -6.31
C VAL A 196 1.17 24.49 -7.07
N LEU A 197 1.42 25.16 -8.20
CA LEU A 197 2.66 25.02 -8.97
C LEU A 197 3.89 25.38 -8.13
N TRP A 198 4.95 24.59 -8.28
CA TRP A 198 6.25 24.92 -7.70
C TRP A 198 6.83 26.18 -8.36
N PRO A 199 7.53 27.06 -7.60
CA PRO A 199 8.23 28.18 -8.19
C PRO A 199 9.29 27.72 -9.20
N ARG A 200 9.36 28.37 -10.37
CA ARG A 200 10.32 28.02 -11.45
C ARG A 200 11.77 27.83 -10.95
N PRO A 201 12.33 28.70 -10.09
CA PRO A 201 13.71 28.52 -9.62
C PRO A 201 13.96 27.22 -8.85
N VAL A 202 12.93 26.65 -8.21
CA VAL A 202 13.03 25.36 -7.50
C VAL A 202 13.18 24.22 -8.50
N ILE A 203 12.37 24.25 -9.56
CA ILE A 203 12.42 23.26 -10.64
C ILE A 203 13.75 23.40 -11.38
N GLU A 204 14.14 24.62 -11.78
CA GLU A 204 15.41 24.91 -12.44
C GLU A 204 16.62 24.38 -11.66
N TYR A 205 16.65 24.60 -10.34
CA TYR A 205 17.72 24.08 -9.48
C TYR A 205 17.79 22.54 -9.54
N TRP A 206 16.64 21.87 -9.39
CA TRP A 206 16.59 20.40 -9.44
C TRP A 206 17.05 19.86 -10.81
N VAL A 207 16.61 20.49 -11.89
CA VAL A 207 17.00 20.13 -13.26
C VAL A 207 18.50 20.31 -13.46
N ASN A 208 19.03 21.50 -13.16
CA ASN A 208 20.45 21.81 -13.38
C ASN A 208 21.34 20.91 -12.51
N ALA A 209 20.99 20.69 -11.24
CA ALA A 209 21.76 19.78 -10.38
C ALA A 209 21.74 18.32 -10.90
N THR A 210 20.65 17.90 -11.54
CA THR A 210 20.56 16.57 -12.18
C THR A 210 21.45 16.49 -13.42
N VAL A 211 21.45 17.54 -14.24
CA VAL A 211 22.29 17.64 -15.44
C VAL A 211 23.78 17.69 -15.08
N ASP A 212 24.17 18.56 -14.15
CA ASP A 212 25.55 18.69 -13.66
C ASP A 212 26.06 17.34 -13.14
N ARG A 213 25.26 16.62 -12.36
CA ARG A 213 25.64 15.32 -11.80
C ARG A 213 26.07 14.31 -12.85
N PHE A 214 25.37 14.21 -13.98
CA PHE A 214 25.79 13.26 -15.01
C PHE A 214 26.87 13.82 -15.93
N LEU A 215 26.94 15.15 -16.10
CA LEU A 215 28.00 15.81 -16.87
C LEU A 215 29.36 15.76 -16.17
N ASP A 216 29.39 15.72 -14.84
CA ASP A 216 30.62 15.56 -14.03
C ASP A 216 31.38 14.26 -14.35
N HIS A 217 30.70 13.27 -14.95
CA HIS A 217 31.31 12.04 -15.44
C HIS A 217 31.95 12.17 -16.84
N GLY A 218 31.84 13.35 -17.47
CA GLY A 218 32.39 13.65 -18.78
C GLY A 218 31.80 12.85 -19.96
N PRO A 219 30.47 12.61 -20.02
CA PRO A 219 29.87 11.88 -21.13
C PRO A 219 30.00 12.66 -22.44
N ARG A 220 30.19 11.95 -23.55
CA ARG A 220 30.22 12.53 -24.90
C ARG A 220 28.96 12.16 -25.69
N ARG A 221 28.34 11.02 -25.39
CA ARG A 221 27.23 10.45 -26.17
C ARG A 221 26.15 9.93 -25.21
N ILE A 222 25.07 10.69 -25.11
CA ILE A 222 24.03 10.47 -24.11
C ILE A 222 22.77 9.92 -24.78
N LEU A 223 22.17 8.88 -24.19
CA LEU A 223 20.81 8.45 -24.48
C LEU A 223 19.91 8.73 -23.28
N GLU A 224 18.82 9.45 -23.47
CA GLU A 224 17.79 9.67 -22.46
C GLU A 224 16.51 8.91 -22.83
N HIS A 225 16.01 8.07 -21.93
CA HIS A 225 14.69 7.46 -22.06
C HIS A 225 13.67 8.27 -21.25
N GLY A 226 12.50 8.52 -21.84
CA GLY A 226 11.47 9.40 -21.28
C GLY A 226 11.88 10.87 -21.33
N CYS A 227 12.38 11.34 -22.48
CA CYS A 227 12.96 12.67 -22.59
C CYS A 227 11.94 13.83 -22.55
N GLY A 228 10.64 13.55 -22.72
CA GLY A 228 9.55 14.53 -22.68
C GLY A 228 9.81 15.74 -23.58
N ASN A 229 9.71 16.96 -23.03
CA ASN A 229 10.03 18.21 -23.74
C ASN A 229 11.54 18.51 -23.80
N GLY A 230 12.40 17.58 -23.43
CA GLY A 230 13.86 17.69 -23.59
C GLY A 230 14.57 18.52 -22.52
N MET A 231 13.95 18.67 -21.36
CA MET A 231 14.44 19.49 -20.24
C MET A 231 15.89 19.14 -19.82
N LEU A 232 16.25 17.85 -19.75
CA LEU A 232 17.63 17.43 -19.48
C LEU A 232 18.44 17.35 -20.77
N LEU A 233 17.88 16.72 -21.82
CA LEU A 233 18.49 16.51 -23.14
C LEU A 233 19.14 17.78 -23.71
N TYR A 234 18.38 18.88 -23.79
CA TYR A 234 18.84 20.13 -24.41
C TYR A 234 19.92 20.82 -23.57
N ARG A 235 19.80 20.77 -22.24
CA ARG A 235 20.82 21.32 -21.33
C ARG A 235 22.15 20.58 -21.45
N ALA A 236 22.09 19.26 -21.59
CA ALA A 236 23.29 18.45 -21.82
C ALA A 236 23.95 18.79 -23.18
N ALA A 237 23.16 18.93 -24.24
CA ALA A 237 23.67 19.23 -25.59
C ALA A 237 24.40 20.58 -25.71
N LEU A 238 24.06 21.56 -24.86
CA LEU A 238 24.74 22.86 -24.78
C LEU A 238 26.20 22.73 -24.33
N GLN A 239 26.58 21.63 -23.66
CA GLN A 239 27.96 21.44 -23.24
C GLN A 239 28.88 21.16 -24.44
N PRO A 240 30.02 21.88 -24.56
CA PRO A 240 30.95 21.67 -25.67
C PRO A 240 31.52 20.25 -25.77
N ALA A 241 31.71 19.57 -24.63
CA ALA A 241 32.25 18.22 -24.57
C ALA A 241 31.27 17.13 -25.04
N VAL A 242 29.96 17.42 -24.97
CA VAL A 242 28.90 16.51 -25.44
C VAL A 242 28.84 16.59 -26.96
N GLU A 243 29.05 15.46 -27.63
CA GLU A 243 29.08 15.33 -29.09
C GLU A 243 27.69 15.04 -29.66
N GLU A 244 26.93 14.21 -28.94
CA GLU A 244 25.66 13.68 -29.41
C GLU A 244 24.72 13.37 -28.24
N VAL A 245 23.44 13.71 -28.40
CA VAL A 245 22.40 13.34 -27.45
C VAL A 245 21.19 12.78 -28.18
N TRP A 246 20.68 11.65 -27.70
CA TRP A 246 19.50 10.98 -28.22
C TRP A 246 18.43 10.97 -27.14
N GLY A 247 17.20 11.33 -27.51
CA GLY A 247 16.04 11.20 -26.64
C GLY A 247 15.07 10.17 -27.20
N CYS A 248 14.63 9.23 -26.38
CA CYS A 248 13.51 8.34 -26.69
C CYS A 248 12.32 8.71 -25.82
N ASP A 249 11.13 8.82 -26.41
CA ASP A 249 9.90 9.01 -25.65
C ASP A 249 8.76 8.16 -26.23
N LEU A 250 7.90 7.69 -25.33
CA LEU A 250 6.68 6.96 -25.67
C LEU A 250 5.68 7.87 -26.38
N SER A 251 5.65 9.17 -26.06
CA SER A 251 4.74 10.11 -26.69
C SER A 251 5.26 10.57 -28.06
N GLY A 252 4.58 10.16 -29.12
CA GLY A 252 4.82 10.68 -30.47
C GLY A 252 4.63 12.19 -30.58
N GLN A 253 3.81 12.79 -29.72
CA GLN A 253 3.63 14.24 -29.66
C GLN A 253 4.85 14.96 -29.09
N ALA A 254 5.39 14.49 -27.96
CA ALA A 254 6.62 15.03 -27.38
C ALA A 254 7.78 14.96 -28.39
N VAL A 255 7.91 13.83 -29.11
CA VAL A 255 8.94 13.68 -30.14
C VAL A 255 8.73 14.63 -31.32
N ALA A 256 7.49 14.78 -31.81
CA ALA A 256 7.18 15.72 -32.88
C ALA A 256 7.44 17.18 -32.47
N TYR A 257 7.10 17.53 -31.22
CA TYR A 257 7.40 18.82 -30.64
C TYR A 257 8.91 19.07 -30.56
N LEU A 258 9.69 18.09 -30.08
CA LEU A 258 11.13 18.22 -29.98
C LEU A 258 11.84 18.35 -31.33
N GLU A 259 11.35 17.71 -32.39
CA GLU A 259 11.86 17.94 -33.75
C GLU A 259 11.60 19.38 -34.21
N GLN A 260 10.50 20.02 -33.80
CA GLN A 260 10.27 21.45 -34.07
C GLN A 260 11.21 22.34 -33.25
N VAL A 261 11.34 22.08 -31.95
CA VAL A 261 12.22 22.85 -31.03
C VAL A 261 13.67 22.81 -31.50
N LYS A 262 14.15 21.66 -32.01
CA LYS A 262 15.49 21.48 -32.55
C LYS A 262 15.83 22.47 -33.68
N HIS A 263 14.82 22.90 -34.44
CA HIS A 263 14.96 23.85 -35.53
C HIS A 263 14.75 25.31 -35.12
N ALA A 264 14.44 25.58 -33.85
CA ALA A 264 14.31 26.94 -33.33
C ALA A 264 15.67 27.68 -33.36
N PRO A 265 15.69 28.99 -33.65
CA PRO A 265 16.93 29.79 -33.69
C PRO A 265 17.81 29.67 -32.43
N GLN A 266 17.16 29.52 -31.27
CA GLN A 266 17.79 29.37 -29.96
C GLN A 266 18.69 28.12 -29.88
N PHE A 267 18.34 27.06 -30.61
CA PHE A 267 19.00 25.75 -30.55
C PHE A 267 19.77 25.38 -31.81
N GLN A 268 19.81 26.26 -32.82
CA GLN A 268 20.59 26.06 -34.05
C GLN A 268 22.04 25.61 -33.81
N PRO A 269 22.80 26.14 -32.81
CA PRO A 269 24.18 25.72 -32.57
C PRO A 269 24.34 24.26 -32.12
N ILE A 270 23.28 23.66 -31.56
CA ILE A 270 23.30 22.28 -31.05
C ILE A 270 22.43 21.31 -31.86
N ALA A 271 21.67 21.80 -32.84
CA ALA A 271 20.72 21.02 -33.62
C ALA A 271 21.35 19.76 -34.24
N SER A 272 22.62 19.82 -34.65
CA SER A 272 23.34 18.66 -35.23
C SER A 272 23.68 17.56 -34.21
N LYS A 273 23.70 17.89 -32.92
CA LYS A 273 23.96 16.92 -31.83
C LYS A 273 22.71 16.14 -31.43
N MET A 274 21.52 16.66 -31.76
CA MET A 274 20.24 16.21 -31.23
C MET A 274 19.58 15.18 -32.16
N ARG A 275 19.16 14.05 -31.59
CA ARG A 275 18.24 13.12 -32.26
C ARG A 275 17.13 12.72 -31.30
N VAL A 276 15.91 12.56 -31.81
CA VAL A 276 14.79 12.04 -31.02
C VAL A 276 14.10 10.88 -31.73
N LEU A 277 13.62 9.92 -30.95
CA LEU A 277 12.99 8.69 -31.43
C LEU A 277 11.67 8.48 -30.69
N HIS A 278 10.60 8.25 -31.44
CA HIS A 278 9.31 7.87 -30.87
C HIS A 278 9.30 6.36 -30.61
N ARG A 279 9.59 5.97 -29.37
CA ARG A 279 9.73 4.57 -28.93
C ARG A 279 9.46 4.45 -27.42
N PRO A 280 8.78 3.38 -26.97
CA PRO A 280 8.75 3.02 -25.56
C PRO A 280 10.16 2.65 -25.08
N ALA A 281 10.40 2.71 -23.76
CA ALA A 281 11.74 2.51 -23.20
C ALA A 281 12.28 1.08 -23.31
N ASP A 282 11.41 0.10 -23.55
CA ASP A 282 11.75 -1.30 -23.80
C ASP A 282 12.03 -1.60 -25.28
N ASN A 283 11.81 -0.64 -26.18
CA ASN A 283 12.08 -0.78 -27.62
C ASN A 283 13.38 -0.05 -28.01
N PHE A 284 14.38 -0.84 -28.41
CA PHE A 284 15.71 -0.35 -28.83
C PHE A 284 15.89 -0.30 -30.36
N ASP A 285 14.83 -0.49 -31.16
CA ASP A 285 14.94 -0.44 -32.62
C ASP A 285 15.42 0.92 -33.11
N GLY A 286 16.51 0.91 -33.87
CA GLY A 286 17.17 2.12 -34.38
C GLY A 286 18.18 2.75 -33.42
N VAL A 287 18.27 2.27 -32.17
CA VAL A 287 19.28 2.67 -31.20
C VAL A 287 20.58 1.88 -31.47
N PRO A 288 21.73 2.55 -31.71
CA PRO A 288 22.97 1.86 -32.01
C PRO A 288 23.53 1.12 -30.78
N GLN A 289 24.03 -0.09 -31.01
CA GLN A 289 24.65 -0.92 -29.97
C GLN A 289 26.04 -0.38 -29.61
N ASN A 290 26.40 -0.43 -28.31
CA ASN A 290 27.72 -0.04 -27.79
C ASN A 290 28.18 1.36 -28.21
N HIS A 291 27.25 2.31 -28.37
CA HIS A 291 27.53 3.65 -28.89
C HIS A 291 27.54 4.75 -27.82
N PHE A 292 26.58 4.73 -26.91
CA PHE A 292 26.42 5.72 -25.84
C PHE A 292 27.32 5.40 -24.65
N ASP A 293 27.92 6.43 -24.07
CA ASP A 293 28.73 6.32 -22.85
C ASP A 293 27.95 6.68 -21.58
N LEU A 294 26.70 7.15 -21.73
CA LEU A 294 25.76 7.40 -20.66
C LEU A 294 24.32 7.13 -21.09
N ILE A 295 23.55 6.47 -20.22
CA ILE A 295 22.09 6.33 -20.34
C ILE A 295 21.43 7.03 -19.16
N VAL A 296 20.46 7.91 -19.44
CA VAL A 296 19.70 8.67 -18.45
C VAL A 296 18.26 8.15 -18.41
N MET A 297 17.80 7.80 -17.20
CA MET A 297 16.43 7.40 -16.90
C MET A 297 15.93 8.23 -15.71
N SER A 298 15.61 9.50 -15.97
CA SER A 298 15.21 10.45 -14.92
C SER A 298 13.69 10.59 -14.86
N ALA A 299 13.11 10.50 -13.67
CA ALA A 299 11.68 10.71 -13.40
C ALA A 299 10.71 9.89 -14.29
N MET A 300 11.18 8.76 -14.84
CA MET A 300 10.40 7.91 -15.75
C MET A 300 10.19 6.48 -15.24
N ILE A 301 11.05 6.00 -14.33
CA ILE A 301 10.96 4.65 -13.75
C ILE A 301 9.67 4.44 -12.95
N MET A 302 9.06 5.53 -12.47
CA MET A 302 7.80 5.49 -11.70
C MET A 302 6.56 5.12 -12.53
N TYR A 303 6.71 4.98 -13.86
CA TYR A 303 5.65 4.55 -14.77
C TYR A 303 5.80 3.08 -15.21
N PHE A 304 6.64 2.32 -14.49
CA PHE A 304 6.81 0.87 -14.59
C PHE A 304 6.57 0.22 -13.22
#